data_AF-A0A484ZC40-F1
#
_entry.id   AF-A0A484ZC40-F1
#
_cell.length_a   1.000
_cell.length_b   1.000
_cell.length_c   1.000
_cell.angle_alpha   90.00
_cell.angle_beta   90.00
_cell.angle_gamma   90.00
#
_symmetry.space_group_name_H-M   'P 1'
#
loop_
_entity.id
_entity.type
_entity.pdbx_description
1 polymer ?
#
loop_
_entity_poly.entity_id
_entity_poly.type
_entity_poly.pdbx_seq_one_letter_code
_entity_poly.pdbx_strand_id
1 'polypeptide(L)'
;MSERITIAPRQKVPRVNTRIKNSTKPGFVTSEPQFYRCEHCHRLLINENYIGENQSSDEIGIRCCHAWMTKLIAHATSDDQAIEHQVSMVISGGFDANVITIQVGEPAHPMQADHALQWIYLHTFQADKSSLFHQVKRLPQTNPRLRIRP
;
A
#
# COMPACT_ATOMS: atom_id res chain seq x y z
N MET A 1 -44.10 18.25 -54.73
CA MET A 1 -44.70 17.37 -53.70
C MET A 1 -43.58 16.99 -52.74
N SER A 2 -43.41 17.72 -51.63
CA SER A 2 -42.32 17.46 -50.68
C SER A 2 -42.80 16.51 -49.59
N GLU A 3 -42.29 15.28 -49.63
CA GLU A 3 -42.54 14.28 -48.59
C GLU A 3 -41.78 14.67 -47.31
N ARG A 4 -42.53 14.82 -46.21
CA ARG A 4 -41.96 15.05 -44.88
C ARG A 4 -41.58 13.69 -44.28
N ILE A 5 -40.29 13.47 -44.09
CA ILE A 5 -39.75 12.32 -43.36
C ILE A 5 -39.99 12.56 -41.86
N THR A 6 -40.90 11.79 -41.27
CA THR A 6 -41.17 11.82 -39.83
C THR A 6 -40.16 10.94 -39.10
N ILE A 7 -39.24 11.56 -38.36
CA ILE A 7 -38.24 10.86 -37.54
C ILE A 7 -38.91 10.42 -36.23
N ALA A 8 -38.97 9.12 -35.99
CA ALA A 8 -39.52 8.57 -34.74
C ALA A 8 -38.69 9.01 -33.52
N PRO A 9 -39.34 9.32 -32.38
CA PRO A 9 -38.63 9.77 -31.18
C PRO A 9 -37.72 8.66 -30.63
N ARG A 10 -36.44 8.99 -30.39
CA ARG A 10 -35.49 8.10 -29.73
C ARG A 10 -36.01 7.71 -28.35
N GLN A 11 -36.31 6.43 -28.15
CA GLN A 11 -36.61 5.90 -26.82
C GLN A 11 -35.40 6.09 -25.90
N LYS A 12 -35.61 6.74 -24.76
CA LYS A 12 -34.57 6.89 -23.74
C LYS A 12 -34.27 5.53 -23.15
N VAL A 13 -33.11 4.96 -23.47
CA VAL A 13 -32.65 3.71 -22.87
C VAL A 13 -32.44 3.96 -21.37
N PRO A 14 -33.05 3.16 -20.47
CA PRO A 14 -32.86 3.29 -19.04
C PRO A 14 -31.38 3.17 -18.69
N ARG A 15 -30.83 4.14 -17.95
CA ARG A 15 -29.47 4.04 -17.40
C ARG A 15 -29.47 2.96 -16.32
N VAL A 16 -29.05 1.75 -16.68
CA VAL A 16 -28.83 0.68 -15.70
C VAL A 16 -27.56 1.01 -14.92
N ASN A 17 -27.72 1.27 -13.62
CA ASN A 17 -26.59 1.49 -12.73
C ASN A 17 -25.93 0.13 -12.44
N THR A 18 -24.76 -0.11 -13.03
CA THR A 18 -23.96 -1.32 -12.81
C THR A 18 -23.23 -1.32 -11.47
N ARG A 19 -23.52 -0.37 -10.57
CA ARG A 19 -22.94 -0.32 -9.23
C ARG A 19 -23.33 -1.58 -8.46
N ILE A 20 -22.36 -2.49 -8.36
CA ILE A 20 -22.36 -3.62 -7.45
C ILE A 20 -22.56 -3.05 -6.04
N LYS A 21 -23.76 -3.23 -5.47
CA LYS A 21 -24.13 -2.68 -4.16
C LYS A 21 -23.52 -3.46 -2.99
N ASN A 22 -23.14 -4.72 -3.24
CA ASN A 22 -22.58 -5.60 -2.24
C ASN A 22 -21.20 -6.05 -2.73
N SER A 23 -20.18 -5.24 -2.50
CA SER A 23 -18.84 -5.78 -2.39
C SER A 23 -18.80 -6.53 -1.07
N THR A 24 -19.11 -7.83 -1.09
CA THR A 24 -18.77 -8.70 0.03
C THR A 24 -17.26 -8.77 0.06
N LYS A 25 -16.63 -7.78 0.73
CA LYS A 25 -15.23 -7.84 1.13
C LYS A 25 -15.11 -9.15 1.92
N PRO A 26 -14.45 -10.19 1.38
CA PRO A 26 -14.28 -11.42 2.13
C PRO A 26 -13.57 -11.05 3.44
N GLY A 27 -14.03 -11.63 4.55
CA GLY A 27 -13.34 -11.52 5.83
C GLY A 27 -11.97 -12.14 5.66
N PHE A 28 -10.93 -11.32 5.59
CA PHE A 28 -9.56 -11.77 5.35
C PHE A 28 -8.81 -11.64 6.68
N VAL A 29 -8.50 -12.79 7.29
CA VAL A 29 -7.62 -12.86 8.46
C VAL A 29 -6.23 -13.18 7.93
N THR A 30 -5.40 -12.15 7.80
CA THR A 30 -3.98 -12.30 7.47
C THR A 30 -3.15 -11.88 8.66
N SER A 31 -2.09 -12.63 8.89
CA SER A 31 -1.04 -12.26 9.82
C SER A 31 -0.50 -10.87 9.51
N GLU A 32 -0.29 -10.06 10.55
CA GLU A 32 0.46 -8.82 10.40
C GLU A 32 1.92 -9.15 10.07
N PRO A 33 2.50 -8.53 9.03
CA PRO A 33 3.87 -8.79 8.64
C PRO A 33 4.84 -8.23 9.69
N GLN A 34 5.92 -8.96 9.92
CA GLN A 34 6.99 -8.55 10.82
C GLN A 34 8.23 -8.13 10.02
N PHE A 35 8.84 -7.02 10.43
CA PHE A 35 9.97 -6.42 9.73
C PHE A 35 11.24 -6.63 10.54
N TYR A 36 12.33 -6.99 9.86
CA TYR A 36 13.64 -7.20 10.48
C TYR A 36 14.70 -6.42 9.70
N ARG A 37 15.61 -5.75 10.40
CA ARG A 37 16.71 -5.00 9.80
C ARG A 37 18.06 -5.52 10.29
N CYS A 38 19.01 -5.65 9.37
CA CYS A 38 20.39 -5.93 9.72
C CYS A 38 21.11 -4.63 10.12
N GLU A 39 21.77 -4.62 11.28
CA GLU A 39 22.53 -3.44 11.73
C GLU A 39 23.80 -3.18 10.91
N HIS A 40 24.36 -4.20 10.26
CA HIS A 40 25.61 -4.06 9.50
C HIS A 40 25.40 -3.63 8.06
N CYS A 41 24.47 -4.27 7.35
CA CYS A 41 24.25 -4.03 5.92
C CYS A 41 22.91 -3.35 5.60
N HIS A 42 22.11 -3.07 6.64
CA HIS A 42 20.80 -2.39 6.54
C HIS A 42 19.80 -3.06 5.58
N ARG A 43 20.00 -4.35 5.27
CA ARG A 43 19.01 -5.15 4.55
C ARG A 43 17.76 -5.35 5.41
N LEU A 44 16.62 -5.24 4.76
CA LEU A 44 15.30 -5.49 5.33
C LEU A 44 14.85 -6.90 4.96
N LEU A 45 14.35 -7.64 5.94
CA LEU A 45 13.63 -8.90 5.77
C LEU A 45 12.20 -8.70 6.26
N ILE A 46 11.25 -9.20 5.49
CA ILE A 46 9.81 -9.10 5.79
C ILE A 46 9.31 -10.52 5.94
N ASN A 47 8.80 -10.83 7.11
CA ASN A 47 8.18 -12.11 7.39
C ASN A 47 6.66 -11.92 7.37
N GLU A 48 6.02 -12.50 6.36
CA GLU A 48 4.56 -12.40 6.16
C GLU A 48 3.80 -13.36 7.07
N ASN A 49 4.47 -14.36 7.64
CA ASN A 49 3.88 -15.27 8.61
C ASN A 49 4.02 -14.67 10.01
N TYR A 50 2.89 -14.42 10.67
CA TYR A 50 2.89 -13.99 12.06
C TYR A 50 3.32 -15.17 12.92
N ILE A 51 4.38 -14.98 13.67
CA ILE A 51 4.95 -15.98 14.55
C ILE A 51 4.81 -15.60 16.03
N GLY A 52 4.05 -14.55 16.35
CA GLY A 52 3.87 -14.05 17.72
C GLY A 52 4.67 -12.77 17.99
N GLU A 53 4.17 -11.92 18.87
CA GLU A 53 4.83 -10.69 19.30
C GLU A 53 6.13 -10.94 20.07
N ASN A 54 6.14 -12.00 20.89
CA ASN A 54 7.21 -12.30 21.84
C ASN A 54 8.37 -13.14 21.26
N GLN A 55 8.30 -13.52 19.98
CA GLN A 55 9.37 -14.30 19.38
C GLN A 55 10.54 -13.41 18.99
N SER A 56 11.71 -13.77 19.50
CA SER A 56 12.98 -13.13 19.14
C SER A 56 13.51 -13.63 17.80
N SER A 57 14.35 -12.85 17.13
CA SER A 57 14.98 -13.27 15.86
C SER A 57 15.83 -14.55 16.03
N ASP A 58 16.34 -14.79 17.24
CA ASP A 58 17.06 -16.00 17.65
C ASP A 58 16.15 -17.24 17.60
N GLU A 59 14.94 -17.14 18.14
CA GLU A 59 13.94 -18.22 18.13
C GLU A 59 13.48 -18.58 16.72
N ILE A 60 13.39 -17.57 15.84
CA ILE A 60 12.90 -17.73 14.46
C ILE A 60 14.04 -18.11 13.49
N GLY A 61 15.30 -17.93 13.88
CA GLY A 61 16.44 -18.26 13.03
C GLY A 61 16.85 -17.17 12.02
N ILE A 62 16.48 -15.91 12.24
CA ILE A 62 16.69 -14.83 11.25
C ILE A 62 18.08 -14.19 11.41
N ARG A 63 19.03 -14.56 10.54
CA ARG A 63 20.42 -14.07 10.58
C ARG A 63 20.86 -13.35 9.30
N CYS A 64 21.70 -12.32 9.47
CA CYS A 64 22.38 -11.63 8.38
C CYS A 64 23.74 -11.09 8.86
N CYS A 65 24.78 -11.15 8.01
CA CYS A 65 26.13 -10.70 8.36
C CYS A 65 26.69 -11.35 9.64
N HIS A 66 26.36 -12.62 9.87
CA HIS A 66 26.74 -13.40 11.06
C HIS A 66 26.10 -12.94 12.39
N ALA A 67 25.21 -11.96 12.37
CA ALA A 67 24.44 -11.50 13.52
C ALA A 67 22.94 -11.79 13.36
N TRP A 68 22.22 -11.78 14.48
CA TRP A 68 20.76 -11.80 14.50
C TRP A 68 20.21 -10.47 14.00
N MET A 69 19.12 -10.50 13.23
CA MET A 69 18.50 -9.26 12.75
C MET A 69 17.63 -8.63 13.83
N THR A 70 17.56 -7.31 13.85
CA THR A 70 16.73 -6.54 14.79
C THR A 70 15.30 -6.46 14.27
N LYS A 71 14.31 -6.86 15.08
CA LYS A 71 12.90 -6.66 14.76
C LYS A 71 12.56 -5.17 14.82
N LEU A 72 11.95 -4.63 13.77
CA LEU A 72 11.45 -3.26 13.74
C LEU A 72 10.04 -3.24 14.33
N ILE A 73 9.86 -2.44 15.37
CA ILE A 73 8.57 -2.23 16.05
C ILE A 73 7.99 -0.91 15.54
N ALA A 74 6.73 -0.93 15.11
CA ALA A 74 6.04 0.28 14.68
C ALA A 74 5.77 1.17 15.90
N HIS A 75 6.09 2.46 15.77
CA HIS A 75 5.71 3.46 16.76
C HIS A 75 4.20 3.68 16.77
N ALA A 76 3.66 4.03 17.94
CA ALA A 76 2.28 4.46 18.04
C ALA A 76 2.11 5.77 17.26
N THR A 77 0.95 5.99 16.64
CA THR A 77 0.66 7.22 15.87
C THR A 77 0.65 8.49 16.73
N SER A 78 0.61 8.33 18.06
CA SER A 78 0.67 9.40 19.05
C SER A 78 2.10 9.80 19.45
N ASP A 79 3.14 9.04 19.07
CA ASP A 79 4.53 9.44 19.33
C ASP A 79 4.88 10.70 18.53
N ASP A 80 5.64 11.62 19.14
CA ASP A 80 6.07 12.87 18.48
C ASP A 80 6.81 12.60 17.17
N GLN A 81 7.64 11.56 17.14
CA GLN A 81 8.34 11.09 15.94
C GLN A 81 7.38 10.55 14.88
N ALA A 82 6.24 9.98 15.25
CA ALA A 82 5.28 9.43 14.29
C ALA A 82 4.43 10.53 13.61
N ILE A 83 4.28 11.70 14.25
CA ILE A 83 3.49 12.83 13.71
C ILE A 83 4.06 13.32 12.37
N GLU A 84 5.39 13.43 12.26
CA GLU A 84 6.06 13.88 11.03
C GLU A 84 6.07 12.80 9.92
N HIS A 85 5.81 11.54 10.28
CA HIS A 85 5.84 10.37 9.40
C HIS A 85 4.46 9.80 9.06
N GLN A 86 3.38 10.54 9.32
CA GLN A 86 2.03 10.05 9.03
C GLN A 86 1.85 9.77 7.54
N VAL A 87 1.27 8.60 7.22
CA VAL A 87 1.09 8.15 5.84
C VAL A 87 -0.32 8.47 5.36
N SER A 88 -0.42 9.19 4.25
CA SER A 88 -1.67 9.44 3.53
C SER A 88 -1.68 8.68 2.20
N MET A 89 -2.80 8.03 1.87
CA MET A 89 -2.97 7.25 0.65
C MET A 89 -4.20 7.72 -0.11
N VAL A 90 -4.02 8.01 -1.39
CA VAL A 90 -5.09 8.39 -2.32
C VAL A 90 -5.10 7.44 -3.50
N ILE A 91 -6.25 6.80 -3.76
CA ILE A 91 -6.48 6.03 -4.97
C ILE A 91 -7.19 6.95 -5.97
N SER A 92 -6.60 7.10 -7.15
CA SER A 92 -7.10 7.96 -8.21
C SER A 92 -7.07 7.20 -9.53
N GLY A 93 -7.97 7.48 -10.46
CA GLY A 93 -8.06 6.72 -11.71
C GLY A 93 -9.48 6.51 -12.21
N GLY A 94 -9.59 5.87 -13.37
CA GLY A 94 -10.84 5.41 -13.95
C GLY A 94 -10.90 3.88 -14.04
N PHE A 95 -11.92 3.34 -14.70
CA PHE A 95 -12.11 1.89 -14.86
C PHE A 95 -10.88 1.16 -15.44
N ASP A 96 -10.09 1.85 -16.28
CA ASP A 96 -8.98 1.24 -17.02
C ASP A 96 -7.60 1.43 -16.37
N ALA A 97 -7.48 2.33 -15.39
CA ALA A 97 -6.18 2.65 -14.78
C ALA A 97 -6.34 3.22 -13.38
N ASN A 98 -6.08 2.39 -12.37
CA ASN A 98 -5.95 2.84 -10.99
C ASN A 98 -4.52 3.28 -10.70
N VAL A 99 -4.36 4.34 -9.93
CA VAL A 99 -3.08 4.87 -9.46
C VAL A 99 -3.19 5.12 -7.96
N ILE A 100 -2.35 4.43 -7.20
CA ILE A 100 -2.19 4.63 -5.77
C ILE A 100 -1.09 5.68 -5.57
N THR A 101 -1.43 6.80 -4.96
CA THR A 101 -0.48 7.83 -4.54
C THR A 101 -0.35 7.80 -3.03
N ILE A 102 0.87 7.62 -2.54
CA ILE A 102 1.21 7.61 -1.12
C ILE A 102 2.07 8.84 -0.85
N GLN A 103 1.75 9.59 0.20
CA GLN A 103 2.55 10.70 0.71
C GLN A 103 2.80 10.50 2.20
N VAL A 104 4.04 10.77 2.63
CA VAL A 104 4.45 10.70 4.03
C VAL A 104 4.67 12.12 4.57
N GLY A 105 4.01 12.44 5.68
CA GLY A 105 4.07 13.73 6.39
C GLY A 105 3.06 14.78 5.90
N GLU A 106 2.64 15.64 6.83
CA GLU A 106 1.93 16.89 6.60
C GLU A 106 2.48 17.99 7.53
N PRO A 107 3.43 18.85 7.08
CA PRO A 107 3.98 18.96 5.71
C PRO A 107 4.84 17.74 5.29
N ALA A 108 5.10 17.60 3.99
CA ALA A 108 5.82 16.45 3.44
C ALA A 108 7.20 16.26 4.08
N HIS A 109 7.53 15.02 4.43
CA HIS A 109 8.76 14.69 5.16
C HIS A 109 10.02 15.12 4.38
N PRO A 110 11.00 15.78 5.02
CA PRO A 110 12.28 16.13 4.38
C PRO A 110 13.01 14.90 3.86
N MET A 111 13.58 14.98 2.65
CA MET A 111 14.36 13.89 2.06
C MET A 111 15.77 14.39 1.80
N GLN A 112 16.66 14.17 2.76
CA GLN A 112 18.07 14.55 2.74
C GLN A 112 18.97 13.30 2.80
N ALA A 113 20.24 13.44 2.43
CA ALA A 113 21.15 12.29 2.32
C ALA A 113 21.37 11.56 3.65
N ASP A 114 21.34 12.30 4.76
CA ASP A 114 21.45 11.85 6.14
C ASP A 114 20.10 11.54 6.80
N HIS A 115 19.00 12.13 6.30
CA HIS A 115 17.66 11.91 6.80
C HIS A 115 16.65 11.69 5.66
N ALA A 116 16.40 10.42 5.34
CA ALA A 116 15.43 10.04 4.30
C ALA A 116 14.65 8.77 4.67
N LEU A 117 13.40 8.75 4.23
CA LEU A 117 12.57 7.55 4.21
C LEU A 117 13.12 6.56 3.18
N GLN A 118 13.48 5.36 3.62
CA GLN A 118 14.15 4.39 2.75
C GLN A 118 13.16 3.54 1.93
N TRP A 119 12.01 3.21 2.51
CA TRP A 119 11.05 2.30 1.92
C TRP A 119 9.63 2.58 2.40
N ILE A 120 8.67 2.17 1.59
CA ILE A 120 7.26 2.05 1.95
C ILE A 120 6.86 0.61 1.68
N TYR A 121 6.19 0.00 2.67
CA TYR A 121 5.55 -1.29 2.52
C TYR A 121 4.06 -1.08 2.28
N LEU A 122 3.57 -1.58 1.16
CA LEU A 122 2.14 -1.57 0.82
C LEU A 122 1.60 -2.99 0.83
N HIS A 123 0.66 -3.23 1.74
CA HIS A 123 -0.09 -4.48 1.83
C HIS A 123 -1.46 -4.29 1.17
N THR A 124 -1.68 -4.93 0.02
CA THR A 124 -2.93 -4.79 -0.76
C THR A 124 -3.50 -6.13 -1.18
N PHE A 125 -4.81 -6.16 -1.39
CA PHE A 125 -5.53 -7.30 -1.95
C PHE A 125 -5.73 -7.11 -3.45
N GLN A 126 -5.37 -8.13 -4.25
CA GLN A 126 -5.69 -8.17 -5.67
C GLN A 126 -6.89 -9.10 -5.89
N ALA A 127 -8.04 -8.53 -6.30
CA ALA A 127 -9.30 -9.26 -6.39
C ALA A 127 -9.36 -10.28 -7.55
N ASP A 128 -8.54 -10.10 -8.58
CA ASP A 128 -8.45 -10.97 -9.76
C ASP A 128 -7.73 -12.29 -9.49
N LYS A 129 -6.85 -12.34 -8.48
CA LYS A 129 -6.02 -13.51 -8.18
C LYS A 129 -6.38 -14.23 -6.88
N SER A 130 -7.36 -13.73 -6.12
CA SER A 130 -7.66 -14.22 -4.75
C SER A 130 -6.39 -14.38 -3.89
N SER A 131 -5.37 -13.56 -4.16
CA SER A 131 -4.04 -13.64 -3.57
C SER A 131 -3.64 -12.29 -3.01
N LEU A 132 -2.94 -12.30 -1.89
CA LEU A 132 -2.33 -11.10 -1.34
C LEU A 132 -1.21 -10.62 -2.25
N PHE A 133 -1.10 -9.30 -2.37
CA PHE A 133 -0.03 -8.68 -3.13
C PHE A 133 0.71 -7.67 -2.24
N HIS A 134 1.96 -8.00 -1.94
CA HIS A 134 2.86 -7.18 -1.15
C HIS A 134 3.79 -6.41 -2.07
N GLN A 135 3.82 -5.08 -1.94
CA GLN A 135 4.79 -4.26 -2.65
C GLN A 135 5.69 -3.54 -1.66
N VAL A 136 6.97 -3.88 -1.70
CA VAL A 136 8.03 -3.07 -1.09
C VAL A 136 8.57 -2.15 -2.17
N LYS A 137 8.39 -0.85 -1.99
CA LYS A 137 8.95 0.14 -2.90
C LYS A 137 9.98 0.96 -2.14
N ARG A 138 11.21 0.99 -2.65
CA ARG A 138 12.20 1.96 -2.18
C ARG A 138 11.76 3.35 -2.61
N LEU A 139 11.83 4.30 -1.69
CA LEU A 139 11.57 5.69 -2.01
C LEU A 139 12.81 6.30 -2.66
N PRO A 140 12.63 7.18 -3.65
CA PRO A 140 13.74 8.00 -4.12
C PRO A 140 14.19 8.93 -2.99
N GLN A 141 15.51 9.11 -2.83
CA GLN A 141 16.10 9.96 -1.78
C GLN A 141 15.72 11.45 -1.86
N THR A 142 14.89 11.84 -2.84
CA THR A 142 14.53 13.22 -3.13
C THR A 142 13.03 13.50 -3.00
N ASN A 143 12.19 12.49 -2.78
CA ASN A 143 10.73 12.69 -2.74
C ASN A 143 10.03 11.66 -1.84
N PRO A 144 9.29 12.11 -0.81
CA PRO A 144 8.52 11.22 0.07
C PRO A 144 7.19 10.75 -0.56
N ARG A 145 6.91 11.13 -1.82
CA ARG A 145 5.74 10.68 -2.57
C ARG A 145 6.05 9.48 -3.45
N LEU A 146 5.20 8.47 -3.38
CA LEU A 146 5.26 7.27 -4.20
C LEU A 146 3.99 7.14 -5.04
N ARG A 147 4.14 6.87 -6.34
CA ARG A 147 3.02 6.50 -7.24
C ARG A 147 3.18 5.05 -7.68
N ILE A 148 2.14 4.26 -7.45
CA ILE A 148 2.07 2.85 -7.85
C ILE A 148 0.91 2.71 -8.84
N ARG A 149 1.22 2.09 -9.99
CA ARG A 149 0.21 1.60 -10.94
C ARG A 149 0.10 0.09 -10.69
N PRO A 150 -1.05 -0.41 -10.17
CA PRO A 150 -1.29 -1.83 -9.99
C PRO A 150 -1.24 -2.59 -11.32
#